data_AF-A0A6J4P4Z6-F1
#
_entry.id   AF-A0A6J4P4Z6-F1
#
_cell.length_a   1.000
_cell.length_b   1.000
_cell.length_c   1.000
_cell.angle_alpha   90.00
_cell.angle_beta   90.00
_cell.angle_gamma   90.00
#
_symmetry.space_group_name_H-M   'P 1'
#
loop_
_entity.id
_entity.type
_entity.pdbx_description
1 polymer ?
#
loop_
_entity_poly.entity_id
_entity_poly.type
_entity_poly.pdbx_seq_one_letter_code
_entity_poly.pdbx_strand_id
1 'polypeptide(L)'
;MGAWSSPCWPPFGARLLVVVLLTFVLPATIASAQDADLGPRRAPGQARPLSRVGELLEWLHREQQADGGWSHRGRLPLPAHVHARPEATQTRDSVVPDTAMAGLAMARAGNTVRRGDYNADVRRAADFLYRKVLGSGAGPAVEPLPTPPGVRIGPHADSFFALLFFLEVAGPGEAGAERY
;
A
#
# COMPACT_ATOMS: atom_id res chain seq x y z
N MET A 1 44.56 10.27 -35.81
CA MET A 1 44.16 9.28 -36.84
C MET A 1 44.24 7.90 -36.21
N GLY A 2 43.10 7.36 -35.76
CA GLY A 2 43.02 6.04 -35.14
C GLY A 2 41.81 5.31 -35.71
N ALA A 3 42.07 4.31 -36.54
CA ALA A 3 41.07 3.54 -37.27
C ALA A 3 40.44 2.48 -36.35
N TRP A 4 39.11 2.50 -36.25
CA TRP A 4 38.34 1.44 -35.59
C TRP A 4 37.98 0.38 -36.63
N SER A 5 38.30 -0.86 -36.29
CA SER A 5 38.02 -2.08 -37.04
C SER A 5 36.55 -2.48 -36.94
N SER A 6 35.88 -2.62 -38.08
CA SER A 6 34.55 -3.24 -38.19
C SER A 6 34.65 -4.77 -38.18
N PRO A 7 33.76 -5.51 -37.50
CA PRO A 7 33.64 -6.95 -37.67
C PRO A 7 32.81 -7.33 -38.92
N CYS A 8 33.39 -8.20 -39.74
CA CYS A 8 32.80 -8.91 -40.86
C CYS A 8 31.62 -9.81 -40.43
N TRP A 9 30.52 -9.76 -41.19
CA TRP A 9 29.53 -10.84 -41.23
C TRP A 9 29.47 -11.43 -42.65
N PRO A 10 29.52 -12.76 -42.82
CA PRO A 10 29.39 -13.39 -44.14
C PRO A 10 27.92 -13.47 -44.59
N PRO A 11 27.68 -13.55 -45.92
CA PRO A 11 26.36 -13.62 -46.52
C PRO A 11 25.98 -15.07 -46.86
N PHE A 12 24.94 -15.61 -46.23
CA PHE A 12 24.24 -16.79 -46.73
C PHE A 12 22.77 -16.60 -46.36
N GLY A 13 21.82 -16.55 -47.28
CA GLY A 13 21.66 -17.51 -48.36
C GLY A 13 20.36 -18.23 -48.07
N ALA A 14 19.34 -17.90 -48.85
CA ALA A 14 17.98 -18.34 -48.72
C ALA A 14 17.80 -19.87 -48.78
N ARG A 15 16.59 -20.29 -48.36
CA ARG A 15 15.89 -21.56 -48.62
C ARG A 15 16.06 -22.63 -47.52
N LEU A 16 15.02 -22.81 -46.71
CA LEU A 16 14.07 -23.89 -46.96
C LEU A 16 12.79 -23.68 -46.13
N LEU A 17 11.68 -23.64 -46.83
CA LEU A 17 10.33 -23.76 -46.31
C LEU A 17 10.14 -25.21 -45.86
N VAL A 18 10.04 -25.45 -44.56
CA VAL A 18 9.49 -26.70 -44.02
C VAL A 18 8.38 -26.31 -43.06
N VAL A 19 7.18 -26.25 -43.61
CA VAL A 19 5.91 -26.25 -42.88
C VAL A 19 5.79 -27.62 -42.22
N VAL A 20 6.18 -27.73 -40.95
CA VAL A 20 5.75 -28.85 -40.11
C VAL A 20 4.52 -28.37 -39.35
N LEU A 21 3.37 -28.64 -39.97
CA LEU A 21 2.05 -28.65 -39.36
C LEU A 21 2.04 -29.74 -38.29
N LEU A 22 2.46 -29.40 -37.07
CA LEU A 22 2.31 -30.25 -35.90
C LEU A 22 1.10 -29.74 -35.11
N THR A 23 -0.04 -30.32 -35.46
CA THR A 23 -1.31 -30.23 -34.75
C THR A 23 -1.15 -30.77 -33.33
N PHE A 24 -0.67 -29.93 -32.43
CA PHE A 24 -0.86 -30.11 -31.00
C PHE A 24 -2.32 -29.73 -30.67
N VAL A 25 -3.18 -30.74 -30.70
CA VAL A 25 -4.45 -30.73 -29.98
C VAL A 25 -4.08 -30.70 -28.49
N LEU A 26 -3.93 -29.49 -27.94
CA LEU A 26 -3.90 -29.27 -26.51
C LEU A 26 -5.32 -29.54 -25.99
N PRO A 27 -5.55 -30.55 -25.14
CA PRO A 27 -6.80 -30.61 -24.39
C PRO A 27 -6.86 -29.35 -23.53
N ALA A 28 -7.82 -28.48 -23.83
CA ALA A 28 -8.18 -27.33 -23.01
C ALA A 28 -8.64 -27.82 -21.64
N THR A 29 -7.69 -28.03 -20.75
CA THR A 29 -7.89 -28.20 -19.30
C THR A 29 -6.88 -27.31 -18.59
N ILE A 30 -6.89 -26.02 -18.94
CA ILE A 30 -6.50 -25.03 -17.94
C ILE A 30 -7.69 -24.99 -17.00
N ALA A 31 -7.53 -25.73 -15.91
CA ALA A 31 -8.31 -25.66 -14.70
C ALA A 31 -8.80 -24.22 -14.54
N SER A 32 -10.11 -24.05 -14.41
CA SER A 32 -10.65 -22.81 -13.87
C SER A 32 -9.78 -22.49 -12.67
N ALA A 33 -9.06 -21.36 -12.71
CA ALA A 33 -8.51 -20.78 -11.52
C ALA A 33 -9.67 -20.81 -10.55
N GLN A 34 -9.57 -21.70 -9.56
CA GLN A 34 -10.49 -21.71 -8.45
C GLN A 34 -10.54 -20.25 -8.05
N ASP A 35 -11.75 -19.68 -8.09
CA ASP A 35 -12.07 -18.47 -7.38
C ASP A 35 -11.31 -18.57 -6.07
N ALA A 36 -10.20 -17.85 -5.99
CA ALA A 36 -9.58 -17.53 -4.73
C ALA A 36 -10.63 -16.61 -4.12
N ASP A 37 -11.62 -17.25 -3.51
CA ASP A 37 -12.66 -16.68 -2.70
C ASP A 37 -11.94 -15.97 -1.56
N LEU A 38 -11.49 -14.76 -1.88
CA LEU A 38 -11.16 -13.71 -0.93
C LEU A 38 -12.48 -13.04 -0.53
N GLY A 39 -13.54 -13.83 -0.33
CA GLY A 39 -14.72 -13.43 0.39
C GLY A 39 -14.35 -12.88 1.77
N PRO A 40 -15.25 -12.10 2.38
CA PRO A 40 -14.95 -11.39 3.61
C PRO A 40 -14.58 -12.36 4.73
N ARG A 41 -13.29 -12.37 5.13
CA ARG A 41 -12.86 -13.07 6.34
C ARG A 41 -13.44 -12.39 7.57
N ARG A 42 -14.63 -12.82 7.98
CA ARG A 42 -15.00 -12.90 9.39
C ARG A 42 -15.77 -14.18 9.65
N ALA A 43 -15.07 -15.16 10.23
CA ALA A 43 -15.69 -16.31 10.88
C ALA A 43 -16.29 -15.89 12.24
N PRO A 44 -17.32 -16.59 12.74
CA PRO A 44 -18.06 -16.23 13.95
C PRO A 44 -17.21 -16.45 15.20
N GLY A 45 -17.18 -15.46 16.10
CA GLY A 45 -16.40 -15.50 17.34
C GLY A 45 -15.25 -14.48 17.36
N GLN A 46 -15.57 -13.20 17.15
CA GLN A 46 -14.62 -12.09 17.31
C GLN A 46 -14.00 -12.15 18.71
N ALA A 47 -12.85 -12.80 18.84
CA ALA A 47 -11.98 -12.62 19.98
C ALA A 47 -11.70 -11.11 20.04
N ARG A 48 -12.06 -10.50 21.16
CA ARG A 48 -11.65 -9.12 21.48
C ARG A 48 -10.16 -9.03 21.16
N PRO A 49 -9.66 -7.97 20.49
CA PRO A 49 -8.23 -7.78 20.34
C PRO A 49 -7.59 -8.05 21.69
N LEU A 50 -6.50 -8.84 21.72
CA LEU A 50 -5.71 -9.02 22.95
C LEU A 50 -5.58 -7.64 23.59
N SER A 51 -5.76 -7.50 24.89
CA SER A 51 -5.86 -6.18 25.57
C SER A 51 -4.79 -5.20 25.09
N ARG A 52 -3.59 -5.71 24.83
CA ARG A 52 -2.46 -4.96 24.27
C ARG A 52 -2.70 -4.38 22.87
N VAL A 53 -3.36 -5.09 21.96
CA VAL A 53 -3.73 -4.56 20.63
C VAL A 53 -4.73 -3.42 20.77
N GLY A 54 -5.70 -3.53 21.68
CA GLY A 54 -6.62 -2.43 21.99
C GLY A 54 -5.88 -1.18 22.48
N GLU A 55 -4.91 -1.33 23.38
CA GLU A 55 -4.05 -0.22 23.85
C GLU A 55 -3.25 0.43 22.71
N LEU A 56 -2.76 -0.35 21.75
CA LEU A 56 -2.01 0.16 20.60
C LEU A 56 -2.91 0.89 19.60
N LEU A 57 -4.15 0.41 19.38
CA LEU A 57 -5.13 1.11 18.55
C LEU A 57 -5.54 2.44 19.18
N GLU A 58 -5.75 2.45 20.50
CA GLU A 58 -6.03 3.68 21.25
C GLU A 58 -4.86 4.67 21.20
N TRP A 59 -3.62 4.16 21.24
CA TRP A 59 -2.45 5.00 21.01
C TRP A 59 -2.44 5.59 19.60
N LEU A 60 -2.68 4.79 18.57
CA LEU A 60 -2.75 5.29 17.19
C LEU A 60 -3.84 6.34 17.00
N HIS A 61 -5.03 6.13 17.57
CA HIS A 61 -6.14 7.09 17.54
C HIS A 61 -5.72 8.45 18.10
N ARG A 62 -5.11 8.46 19.29
CA ARG A 62 -4.67 9.70 19.95
C ARG A 62 -3.57 10.42 19.19
N GLU A 63 -2.65 9.68 18.57
CA GLU A 63 -1.54 10.26 17.81
C GLU A 63 -1.93 10.72 16.39
N GLN A 64 -3.16 10.47 15.94
CA GLN A 64 -3.61 10.97 14.65
C GLN A 64 -3.62 12.50 14.66
N GLN A 65 -3.02 13.08 13.62
CA GLN A 65 -2.87 14.51 13.48
C GLN A 65 -4.19 15.14 13.02
N ALA A 66 -4.33 16.45 13.22
CA ALA A 66 -5.52 17.19 12.79
C ALA A 66 -5.80 17.10 11.27
N ASP A 67 -4.77 16.86 10.45
CA ASP A 67 -4.90 16.68 9.01
C ASP A 67 -5.32 15.26 8.59
N GLY A 68 -5.48 14.34 9.55
CA GLY A 68 -5.83 12.94 9.34
C GLY A 68 -4.65 12.00 9.15
N GLY A 69 -3.41 12.50 9.15
CA GLY A 69 -2.23 11.68 8.98
C GLY A 69 -1.50 11.32 10.27
N TRP A 70 -0.38 10.62 10.12
CA TRP A 70 0.60 10.32 11.16
C TRP A 70 2.00 10.75 10.72
N SER A 71 2.86 10.98 11.70
CA SER A 71 4.25 11.36 11.46
C SER A 71 5.19 10.80 12.53
N HIS A 72 6.28 10.18 12.09
CA HIS A 72 7.43 9.85 12.92
C HIS A 72 8.22 11.09 13.39
N ARG A 73 7.85 12.29 12.93
CA ARG A 73 8.47 13.56 13.32
C ARG A 73 7.82 14.15 14.58
N GLY A 74 6.59 13.76 14.91
CA GLY A 74 5.89 14.14 16.14
C GLY A 74 6.37 13.45 17.41
N ARG A 75 7.66 13.15 17.53
CA ARG A 75 8.17 12.35 18.65
C ARG A 75 8.02 13.10 19.97
N LEU A 76 7.16 12.60 20.85
CA LEU A 76 7.37 12.77 22.28
C LEU A 76 8.65 12.01 22.66
N PRO A 77 9.48 12.51 23.59
CA PRO A 77 10.62 11.76 24.12
C PRO A 77 10.22 10.34 24.54
N LEU A 78 11.09 9.35 24.31
CA LEU A 78 10.83 7.94 24.68
C LEU A 78 10.33 7.76 26.13
N PRO A 79 10.86 8.49 27.15
CA PRO A 79 10.34 8.40 28.52
C PRO A 79 8.86 8.79 28.66
N ALA A 80 8.39 9.71 27.82
CA ALA A 80 7.02 10.20 27.84
C ALA A 80 6.04 9.14 27.31
N HIS A 81 6.46 8.32 26.33
CA HIS A 81 5.66 7.22 25.77
C HIS A 81 5.44 6.06 26.76
N VAL A 82 6.40 5.80 27.66
CA VAL A 82 6.36 4.62 28.54
C VAL A 82 5.60 4.90 29.84
N HIS A 83 5.67 6.11 30.38
CA HIS A 83 5.23 6.38 31.76
C HIS A 83 4.15 7.46 31.92
N ALA A 84 3.99 8.38 30.96
CA ALA A 84 3.24 9.62 31.23
C ALA A 84 1.94 9.80 30.43
N ARG A 85 1.68 8.99 29.39
CA ARG A 85 0.56 9.21 28.44
C ARG A 85 0.38 10.71 28.09
N PRO A 86 1.39 11.34 27.49
CA PRO A 86 1.40 12.79 27.28
C PRO A 86 0.27 13.19 26.32
N GLU A 87 -0.06 14.48 26.29
CA GLU A 87 -0.93 15.01 25.24
C GLU A 87 -0.35 14.69 23.85
N ALA A 88 -1.23 14.41 22.89
CA ALA A 88 -0.84 14.08 21.53
C ALA A 88 -0.02 15.21 20.90
N THR A 89 1.12 14.87 20.30
CA THR A 89 1.94 15.90 19.65
C THR A 89 1.38 16.22 18.28
N GLN A 90 0.84 17.42 18.13
CA GLN A 90 0.33 17.92 16.85
C GLN A 90 1.45 18.67 16.11
N THR A 91 2.05 18.06 15.09
CA THR A 91 3.15 18.67 14.31
C THR A 91 2.72 19.20 12.95
N ARG A 92 1.55 18.79 12.44
CA ARG A 92 1.08 19.08 11.07
C ARG A 92 2.04 18.60 9.95
N ASP A 93 3.00 17.75 10.29
CA ASP A 93 4.00 17.20 9.38
C ASP A 93 3.74 15.72 9.07
N SER A 94 2.48 15.36 8.88
CA SER A 94 2.08 14.01 8.51
C SER A 94 2.72 13.59 7.19
N VAL A 95 3.13 12.31 7.12
CA VAL A 95 3.76 11.74 5.92
C VAL A 95 3.03 10.48 5.47
N VAL A 96 3.06 10.23 4.17
CA VAL A 96 2.36 9.16 3.47
C VAL A 96 2.72 7.77 4.02
N PRO A 97 4.00 7.38 4.18
CA PRO A 97 4.32 6.04 4.66
C PRO A 97 3.76 5.75 6.05
N ASP A 98 3.89 6.70 6.98
CA ASP A 98 3.45 6.51 8.36
C ASP A 98 1.93 6.47 8.43
N THR A 99 1.26 7.35 7.67
CA THR A 99 -0.21 7.39 7.61
C THR A 99 -0.79 6.12 7.01
N ALA A 100 -0.21 5.65 5.90
CA ALA A 100 -0.64 4.41 5.26
C ALA A 100 -0.46 3.20 6.19
N MET A 101 0.67 3.11 6.90
CA MET A 101 0.90 1.99 7.80
C MET A 101 0.04 2.04 9.07
N ALA A 102 -0.18 3.22 9.66
CA ALA A 102 -1.08 3.39 10.80
C ALA A 102 -2.54 3.07 10.42
N GLY A 103 -3.00 3.60 9.29
CA GLY A 103 -4.34 3.30 8.76
C GLY A 103 -4.50 1.82 8.42
N LEU A 104 -3.48 1.18 7.84
CA LEU A 104 -3.50 -0.25 7.52
C LEU A 104 -3.59 -1.12 8.78
N ALA A 105 -2.88 -0.74 9.85
CA ALA A 105 -2.96 -1.44 11.13
C ALA A 105 -4.38 -1.36 11.73
N MET A 106 -5.01 -0.18 11.69
CA MET A 106 -6.40 -0.02 12.13
C MET A 106 -7.38 -0.81 11.26
N ALA A 107 -7.18 -0.83 9.94
CA ALA A 107 -7.99 -1.59 9.00
C ALA A 107 -7.90 -3.10 9.26
N ARG A 108 -6.68 -3.62 9.43
CA ARG A 108 -6.40 -5.02 9.76
C ARG A 108 -6.89 -5.44 11.15
N ALA A 109 -7.06 -4.48 12.07
CA ALA A 109 -7.76 -4.71 13.34
C ALA A 109 -9.30 -4.81 13.19
N GLY A 110 -9.81 -4.66 11.96
CA GLY A 110 -11.21 -4.85 11.63
C GLY A 110 -12.06 -3.58 11.60
N ASN A 111 -11.42 -2.42 11.58
CA ASN A 111 -12.06 -1.14 11.28
C ASN A 111 -12.13 -0.95 9.75
N THR A 112 -13.12 -0.24 9.27
CA THR A 112 -13.24 0.17 7.86
C THR A 112 -13.59 1.64 7.79
N VAL A 113 -13.64 2.23 6.60
CA VAL A 113 -14.09 3.63 6.44
C VAL A 113 -15.54 3.87 6.90
N ARG A 114 -16.34 2.80 7.07
CA ARG A 114 -17.75 2.86 7.48
C ARG A 114 -18.04 2.23 8.84
N ARG A 115 -17.27 1.25 9.29
CA ARG A 115 -17.59 0.40 10.47
C ARG A 115 -16.38 0.25 11.40
N GLY A 116 -16.64 -0.05 12.67
CA GLY A 116 -15.61 -0.20 13.70
C GLY A 116 -15.43 1.06 14.54
N ASP A 117 -14.84 0.90 15.72
CA ASP A 117 -14.69 1.95 16.73
C ASP A 117 -13.78 3.09 16.25
N TYR A 118 -12.82 2.78 15.37
CA TYR A 118 -11.86 3.74 14.79
C TYR A 118 -12.14 4.02 13.31
N ASN A 119 -13.41 3.93 12.87
CA ASN A 119 -13.78 4.15 11.47
C ASN A 119 -13.48 5.58 10.98
N ALA A 120 -13.64 6.58 11.85
CA ALA A 120 -13.37 7.97 11.56
C ALA A 120 -11.88 8.19 11.30
N ASP A 121 -11.01 7.54 12.08
CA ASP A 121 -9.56 7.60 11.90
C ASP A 121 -9.12 6.99 10.56
N VAL A 122 -9.67 5.82 10.21
CA VAL A 122 -9.40 5.16 8.91
C VAL A 122 -9.87 6.04 7.76
N ARG A 123 -11.03 6.69 7.87
CA ARG A 123 -11.54 7.62 6.86
C ARG A 123 -10.65 8.84 6.71
N ARG A 124 -10.25 9.47 7.81
CA ARG A 124 -9.33 10.62 7.79
C ARG A 124 -7.97 10.25 7.18
N ALA A 125 -7.48 9.05 7.45
CA ALA A 125 -6.26 8.52 6.82
C ALA A 125 -6.42 8.40 5.30
N ALA A 126 -7.55 7.84 4.85
CA ALA A 126 -7.86 7.74 3.42
C ALA A 126 -7.95 9.13 2.76
N ASP A 127 -8.63 10.09 3.39
CA ASP A 127 -8.75 11.46 2.88
C ASP A 127 -7.40 12.17 2.82
N PHE A 128 -6.53 11.96 3.81
CA PHE A 128 -5.16 12.48 3.81
C PHE A 128 -4.36 11.89 2.64
N LEU A 129 -4.33 10.57 2.51
CA LEU A 129 -3.56 9.88 1.48
C LEU A 129 -4.08 10.24 0.08
N TYR A 130 -5.40 10.29 -0.10
CA TYR A 130 -6.01 10.66 -1.36
C TYR A 130 -5.63 12.08 -1.76
N ARG A 131 -5.67 13.05 -0.84
CA ARG A 131 -5.21 14.42 -1.11
C ARG A 131 -3.73 14.48 -1.45
N LYS A 132 -2.88 13.71 -0.78
CA LYS A 132 -1.44 13.67 -1.07
C LYS A 132 -1.16 13.09 -2.47
N VAL A 133 -1.85 12.01 -2.84
CA VAL A 133 -1.75 11.41 -4.17
C VAL A 133 -2.27 12.37 -5.25
N LEU A 134 -3.44 12.98 -5.05
CA LEU A 134 -3.98 13.96 -6.01
C LEU A 134 -3.10 15.21 -6.17
N GLY A 135 -2.45 15.64 -5.07
CA GLY A 135 -1.51 16.76 -5.09
C GLY A 135 -0.12 16.40 -5.63
N SER A 136 0.16 15.13 -5.90
CA SER A 136 1.42 14.69 -6.47
C SER A 136 1.46 14.93 -7.99
N GLY A 137 2.67 15.10 -8.54
CA GLY A 137 2.85 15.34 -9.97
C GLY A 137 2.62 14.08 -10.82
N ALA A 138 2.99 14.15 -12.10
CA ALA A 138 2.84 13.03 -13.05
C ALA A 138 3.74 11.81 -12.76
N GLY A 139 4.55 11.85 -11.70
CA GLY A 139 5.50 10.80 -11.34
C GLY A 139 4.95 9.84 -10.29
N PRO A 140 5.56 8.65 -10.15
CA PRO A 140 5.16 7.64 -9.17
C PRO A 140 5.61 7.97 -7.73
N ALA A 141 6.13 9.16 -7.44
CA ALA A 141 6.48 9.60 -6.09
C ALA A 141 5.40 10.56 -5.58
N VAL A 142 4.91 10.31 -4.37
CA VAL A 142 3.85 11.11 -3.74
C VAL A 142 4.45 12.15 -2.81
N GLU A 143 5.47 11.78 -2.06
CA GLU A 143 6.20 12.68 -1.17
C GLU A 143 7.22 13.51 -1.97
N PRO A 144 7.25 14.84 -1.81
CA PRO A 144 8.18 15.70 -2.53
C PRO A 144 9.62 15.57 -2.04
N LEU A 145 9.81 15.08 -0.81
CA LEU A 145 11.11 14.90 -0.18
C LEU A 145 11.31 13.43 0.22
N PRO A 146 12.54 12.90 0.13
CA PRO A 146 12.83 11.54 0.57
C PRO A 146 12.42 11.30 2.02
N THR A 147 11.56 10.30 2.23
CA THR A 147 11.19 9.81 3.56
C THR A 147 12.20 8.76 4.05
N PRO A 148 12.29 8.48 5.37
CA PRO A 148 13.17 7.42 5.86
C PRO A 148 12.93 6.06 5.20
N PRO A 149 11.67 5.62 4.94
CA PRO A 149 11.43 4.45 4.10
C PRO A 149 11.93 4.63 2.67
N GLY A 150 11.68 5.78 2.03
CA GLY A 150 12.13 6.06 0.67
C GLY A 150 13.65 5.94 0.48
N VAL A 151 14.43 6.37 1.47
CA VAL A 151 15.90 6.25 1.46
C VAL A 151 16.37 4.80 1.61
N ARG A 152 15.59 3.94 2.28
CA ARG A 152 15.99 2.55 2.60
C ARG A 152 15.54 1.53 1.56
N ILE A 153 14.32 1.66 1.05
CA ILE A 153 13.71 0.64 0.17
C ILE A 153 13.41 1.17 -1.23
N GLY A 154 13.70 2.44 -1.52
CA GLY A 154 13.62 3.02 -2.85
C GLY A 154 12.65 4.21 -2.96
N PRO A 155 12.78 5.02 -4.02
CA PRO A 155 12.11 6.32 -4.16
C PRO A 155 10.58 6.26 -4.31
N HIS A 156 9.98 5.06 -4.39
CA HIS A 156 8.54 4.85 -4.54
C HIS A 156 7.91 4.11 -3.35
N ALA A 157 8.63 4.06 -2.23
CA ALA A 157 8.17 3.40 -1.01
C ALA A 157 6.83 3.97 -0.51
N ASP A 158 6.69 5.29 -0.55
CA ASP A 158 5.48 6.04 -0.22
C ASP A 158 4.28 5.62 -1.07
N SER A 159 4.45 5.54 -2.39
CA SER A 159 3.39 5.07 -3.29
C SER A 159 3.02 3.62 -3.05
N PHE A 160 4.01 2.76 -2.79
CA PHE A 160 3.77 1.39 -2.41
C PHE A 160 2.91 1.29 -1.14
N PHE A 161 3.24 2.05 -0.09
CA PHE A 161 2.45 2.04 1.15
C PHE A 161 1.05 2.60 0.96
N ALA A 162 0.90 3.71 0.22
CA ALA A 162 -0.41 4.28 -0.09
C ALA A 162 -1.29 3.28 -0.84
N LEU A 163 -0.75 2.61 -1.87
CA LEU A 163 -1.47 1.57 -2.61
C LEU A 163 -1.85 0.38 -1.72
N LEU A 164 -0.93 -0.08 -0.87
CA LEU A 164 -1.20 -1.17 0.06
C LEU A 164 -2.36 -0.83 1.00
N PHE A 165 -2.40 0.40 1.50
CA PHE A 165 -3.53 0.88 2.30
C PHE A 165 -4.83 0.93 1.49
N PHE A 166 -4.82 1.54 0.30
CA PHE A 166 -6.02 1.64 -0.54
C PHE A 166 -6.60 0.28 -0.92
N LEU A 167 -5.75 -0.71 -1.22
CA LEU A 167 -6.17 -2.07 -1.51
C LEU A 167 -6.85 -2.72 -0.30
N GLU A 168 -6.37 -2.46 0.92
CA GLU A 168 -7.01 -2.97 2.14
C GLU A 168 -8.37 -2.33 2.38
N VAL A 169 -8.46 -0.99 2.28
CA VAL A 169 -9.70 -0.29 2.62
C VAL A 169 -10.76 -0.37 1.53
N ALA A 170 -10.37 -0.59 0.27
CA ALA A 170 -11.29 -0.76 -0.84
C ALA A 170 -12.08 -2.08 -0.75
N GLY A 171 -11.46 -3.18 -0.33
CA GLY A 171 -12.12 -4.47 -0.09
C GLY A 171 -12.96 -5.07 -1.26
N PRO A 172 -13.30 -6.37 -1.20
CA PRO A 172 -14.09 -7.07 -2.23
C PRO A 172 -15.60 -6.73 -2.23
N GLY A 173 -15.96 -5.49 -1.88
CA GLY A 173 -17.33 -4.98 -1.91
C GLY A 173 -17.44 -3.49 -2.22
N GLU A 174 -16.32 -2.77 -2.38
CA GLU A 174 -16.31 -1.36 -2.80
C GLU A 174 -15.71 -1.15 -4.20
N ALA A 175 -15.27 -2.21 -4.87
CA ALA A 175 -14.87 -2.19 -6.28
C ALA A 175 -16.06 -2.11 -7.27
N GLY A 176 -17.30 -1.97 -6.78
CA GLY A 176 -18.48 -1.93 -7.64
C GLY A 176 -19.76 -1.59 -6.89
N ALA A 177 -19.91 -0.35 -6.44
CA ALA A 177 -21.20 0.31 -6.25
C ALA A 177 -20.94 1.76 -5.82
N GLU A 178 -20.99 2.67 -6.80
CA GLU A 178 -21.15 4.11 -6.60
C GLU A 178 -20.20 4.79 -5.60
N ARG A 179 -19.16 5.47 -6.12
CA ARG A 179 -18.75 6.86 -5.76
C ARG A 179 -17.26 7.06 -6.05
N TYR A 180 -17.01 7.64 -7.22
CA TYR A 180 -16.54 9.03 -7.27
C TYR A 180 -17.64 9.85 -7.94
#